data_AF-A0A9W7DD13-F1
#
_entry.id   AF-A0A9W7DD13-F1
#
_cell.length_a   1.000
_cell.length_b   1.000
_cell.length_c   1.000
_cell.angle_alpha   90.00
_cell.angle_beta   90.00
_cell.angle_gamma   90.00
#
_symmetry.space_group_name_H-M   'P 1'
#
loop_
_entity.id
_entity.type
_entity.pdbx_description
1 polymer ?
#
loop_
_entity_poly.entity_id
_entity_poly.type
_entity_poly.pdbx_seq_one_letter_code
_entity_poly.pdbx_strand_id
1 'polypeptide(L)'
;MSERELYQVYKLFYTSQHSQLVNLDLELELGSVDPEYLKLAQSYQIRSLLALGKYKEAATKAASLKNDTLTTFIKFLESGSKQTEAFDAAFGASNEDTDAGASLYKALYFTITQQYDLALAQLNPTVVDNISLGVYISLKLGKLKDASKWLKQFPSGLKDSFIYNLTSSWFELFQFGDTLNSSFYHYDEISSNDSTTTLKSLVCLLVANLKNLHFPEAKDVLNKIESLAEEKGGEFDQLKAWKADLLIDEISYAIISGDAEYDSKKLLKELETLDPSNEYIIDLKEKNELFDGIVAKYAA
;
A
#
# COMPACT_ATOMS: atom_id res chain seq x y z
N MET A 1 -17.26 -4.27 16.42
CA MET A 1 -17.21 -3.21 15.41
C MET A 1 -17.97 -3.72 14.20
N SER A 2 -19.03 -3.05 13.77
CA SER A 2 -19.78 -3.45 12.58
C SER A 2 -19.18 -2.71 11.38
N GLU A 3 -18.57 -3.45 10.46
CA GLU A 3 -18.00 -2.89 9.23
C GLU A 3 -19.06 -2.13 8.41
N ARG A 4 -20.33 -2.50 8.54
CA ARG A 4 -21.45 -1.88 7.83
C ARG A 4 -21.53 -0.37 8.03
N GLU A 5 -21.18 0.13 9.22
CA GLU A 5 -21.23 1.56 9.52
C GLU A 5 -20.12 2.35 8.82
N LEU A 6 -18.99 1.72 8.49
CA LEU A 6 -17.84 2.38 7.84
C LEU A 6 -17.59 1.88 6.42
N TYR A 7 -18.55 1.16 5.84
CA TYR A 7 -18.38 0.48 4.56
C TYR A 7 -17.91 1.42 3.45
N GLN A 8 -18.56 2.58 3.28
CA GLN A 8 -18.19 3.54 2.25
C GLN A 8 -16.81 4.15 2.49
N VAL A 9 -16.48 4.46 3.75
CA VAL A 9 -15.14 4.96 4.14
C VAL A 9 -14.06 3.94 3.79
N TYR A 10 -14.25 2.67 4.14
CA TYR A 10 -13.31 1.60 3.83
C TYR A 10 -13.19 1.35 2.34
N LYS A 11 -14.31 1.28 1.62
CA LYS A 11 -14.33 1.12 0.16
C LYS A 11 -13.48 2.20 -0.49
N LEU A 12 -13.72 3.48 -0.19
CA LEU A 12 -12.98 4.59 -0.78
C LEU A 12 -11.49 4.55 -0.40
N PHE A 13 -11.18 4.28 0.87
CA PHE A 13 -9.79 4.26 1.33
C PHE A 13 -8.98 3.14 0.69
N TYR A 14 -9.48 1.90 0.76
CA TYR A 14 -8.71 0.73 0.34
C TYR A 14 -8.61 0.59 -1.18
N THR A 15 -9.58 1.12 -1.94
CA THR A 15 -9.50 1.26 -3.40
C THR A 15 -8.69 2.48 -3.86
N SER A 16 -8.10 3.25 -2.94
CA SER A 16 -7.29 4.44 -3.23
C SER A 16 -8.04 5.62 -3.86
N GLN A 17 -9.33 5.75 -3.59
CA GLN A 17 -10.15 6.91 -3.94
C GLN A 17 -10.01 8.02 -2.89
N HIS A 18 -8.77 8.43 -2.61
CA HIS A 18 -8.44 9.35 -1.52
C HIS A 18 -9.10 10.72 -1.68
N SER A 19 -9.17 11.26 -2.90
CA SER A 19 -9.81 12.55 -3.18
C SER A 19 -11.29 12.54 -2.82
N GLN A 20 -12.01 11.46 -3.14
CA GLN A 20 -13.41 11.31 -2.78
C GLN A 20 -13.58 11.18 -1.27
N LEU A 21 -12.74 10.40 -0.60
CA LEU A 21 -12.82 10.23 0.86
C LEU A 21 -12.57 11.54 1.62
N VAL A 22 -11.63 12.37 1.16
CA VAL A 22 -11.35 13.67 1.77
C VAL A 22 -12.54 14.62 1.68
N ASN A 23 -13.31 14.55 0.60
CA ASN A 23 -14.48 15.39 0.34
C ASN A 23 -15.79 14.80 0.89
N LEU A 24 -15.77 13.58 1.43
CA LEU A 24 -16.94 12.93 2.01
C LEU A 24 -17.39 13.66 3.28
N ASP A 25 -18.67 14.01 3.34
CA ASP A 25 -19.29 14.54 4.56
C ASP A 25 -19.58 13.38 5.52
N LEU A 26 -18.73 13.22 6.53
CA LEU A 26 -18.83 12.12 7.49
C LEU A 26 -20.06 12.25 8.40
N GLU A 27 -20.52 13.46 8.71
CA GLU A 27 -21.69 13.64 9.58
C GLU A 27 -22.96 13.23 8.83
N LEU A 28 -23.04 13.55 7.55
CA LEU A 28 -24.15 13.13 6.69
C LEU A 28 -24.10 11.63 6.37
N GLU A 29 -22.92 11.10 6.02
CA GLU A 29 -22.75 9.70 5.62
C GLU A 29 -23.00 8.73 6.77
N LEU A 30 -22.45 9.05 7.95
CA LEU A 30 -22.55 8.17 9.11
C LEU A 30 -23.86 8.45 9.87
N GLY A 31 -24.31 9.71 9.96
CA GLY A 31 -25.49 10.07 10.73
C GLY A 31 -25.24 9.97 12.25
N SER A 32 -26.25 9.53 13.01
CA SER A 32 -26.17 9.40 14.48
C SER A 32 -25.48 8.09 14.91
N VAL A 33 -24.20 7.92 14.55
CA VAL A 33 -23.39 6.76 14.94
C VAL A 33 -22.60 7.04 16.21
N ASP A 34 -22.07 5.97 16.81
CA ASP A 34 -21.12 6.03 17.91
C ASP A 34 -19.96 7.01 17.58
N PRO A 35 -19.65 7.96 18.49
CA PRO A 35 -18.52 8.88 18.33
C PRO A 35 -17.18 8.21 17.99
N GLU A 36 -16.97 6.95 18.43
CA GLU A 36 -15.77 6.19 18.11
C GLU A 36 -15.66 5.87 16.61
N TYR A 37 -16.76 5.58 15.93
CA TYR A 37 -16.75 5.35 14.48
C TYR A 37 -16.48 6.64 13.70
N LEU A 38 -17.03 7.77 14.16
CA LEU A 38 -16.73 9.06 13.57
C LEU A 38 -15.23 9.39 13.67
N LYS A 39 -14.64 9.16 14.85
CA LYS A 39 -13.21 9.39 15.08
C LYS A 39 -12.34 8.49 14.20
N LEU A 40 -12.74 7.23 14.03
CA LEU A 40 -12.08 6.29 13.11
C LEU A 40 -12.20 6.76 11.65
N ALA A 41 -13.39 7.16 11.20
CA ALA A 41 -13.59 7.68 9.85
C ALA A 41 -12.77 8.96 9.57
N GLN A 42 -12.67 9.85 10.55
CA GLN A 42 -11.82 11.04 10.48
C GLN A 42 -10.33 10.66 10.36
N SER A 43 -9.88 9.62 11.05
CA SER A 43 -8.51 9.08 10.89
C SER A 43 -8.26 8.62 9.44
N TYR A 44 -9.22 7.94 8.81
CA TYR A 44 -9.12 7.56 7.39
C TYR A 44 -9.09 8.78 6.44
N GLN A 45 -9.88 9.83 6.71
CA GLN A 45 -9.78 11.08 5.95
C GLN A 45 -8.40 11.72 6.07
N ILE A 46 -7.83 11.76 7.27
CA ILE A 46 -6.48 12.31 7.49
C ILE A 46 -5.45 11.48 6.73
N ARG A 47 -5.52 10.14 6.78
CA ARG A 47 -4.62 9.27 6.02
C ARG A 47 -4.76 9.45 4.51
N SER A 48 -5.97 9.69 4.00
CA SER A 48 -6.18 10.06 2.59
C SER A 48 -5.56 11.42 2.24
N LEU A 49 -5.60 12.42 3.12
CA LEU A 49 -4.88 13.68 2.93
C LEU A 49 -3.35 13.43 2.83
N LEU A 50 -2.81 12.55 3.67
CA LEU A 50 -1.39 12.20 3.64
C LEU A 50 -1.01 11.48 2.34
N ALA A 51 -1.85 10.57 1.86
CA ALA A 51 -1.66 9.89 0.58
C ALA A 51 -1.65 10.87 -0.60
N LEU A 52 -2.39 11.98 -0.50
CA LEU A 52 -2.43 13.07 -1.49
C LEU A 52 -1.33 14.13 -1.28
N GLY A 53 -0.42 13.95 -0.31
CA GLY A 53 0.63 14.93 0.01
C GLY A 53 0.13 16.22 0.67
N LYS A 54 -1.13 16.28 1.13
CA LYS A 54 -1.75 17.45 1.77
C LYS A 54 -1.44 17.54 3.27
N TYR A 55 -0.15 17.58 3.62
CA TYR A 55 0.31 17.50 5.01
C TYR A 55 -0.24 18.60 5.93
N LYS A 56 -0.36 19.84 5.45
CA LYS A 56 -0.87 20.98 6.24
C LYS A 56 -2.34 20.83 6.64
N GLU A 57 -3.17 20.38 5.70
CA GLU A 57 -4.58 20.07 5.96
C GLU A 57 -4.70 18.90 6.93
N ALA A 58 -3.90 17.85 6.73
CA ALA A 58 -3.83 16.69 7.61
C ALA A 58 -3.45 17.07 9.04
N ALA A 59 -2.43 17.92 9.22
CA ALA A 59 -1.99 18.40 10.53
C ALA A 59 -3.07 19.20 11.26
N THR A 60 -3.81 20.03 10.52
CA THR A 60 -4.92 20.83 11.08
C THR A 60 -6.05 19.93 11.59
N LYS A 61 -6.46 18.93 10.80
CA LYS A 61 -7.46 17.94 11.22
C LYS A 61 -6.95 17.07 12.37
N ALA A 62 -5.70 16.61 12.35
CA ALA A 62 -5.13 15.79 13.43
C ALA A 62 -5.10 16.54 14.78
N ALA A 63 -4.76 17.83 14.77
CA ALA A 63 -4.78 18.67 15.96
C ALA A 63 -6.19 18.76 16.59
N SER A 64 -7.24 18.84 15.76
CA SER A 64 -8.63 18.82 16.27
C SER A 64 -9.03 17.50 16.94
N LEU A 65 -8.42 16.38 16.54
CA LEU A 65 -8.65 15.06 17.15
C LEU A 65 -7.85 14.83 18.42
N LYS A 66 -6.93 15.75 18.77
CA LYS A 66 -6.00 15.63 19.91
C LYS A 66 -5.20 14.31 19.88
N ASN A 67 -4.77 13.91 18.68
CA ASN A 67 -3.95 12.74 18.48
C ASN A 67 -2.49 13.16 18.26
N ASP A 68 -1.70 13.16 19.34
CA ASP A 68 -0.32 13.63 19.33
C ASP A 68 0.61 12.71 18.52
N THR A 69 0.38 11.40 18.58
CA THR A 69 1.14 10.40 17.81
C THR A 69 0.91 10.59 16.30
N LEU A 70 -0.34 10.80 15.87
CA LEU A 70 -0.67 11.14 14.50
C LEU A 70 -0.03 12.47 14.10
N THR A 71 -0.15 13.51 14.93
CA THR A 71 0.45 14.83 14.65
C THR A 71 1.96 14.73 14.46
N THR A 72 2.64 13.93 15.28
CA THR A 72 4.08 13.66 15.16
C THR A 72 4.41 12.89 13.89
N PHE A 73 3.58 11.90 13.52
CA PHE A 73 3.73 11.15 12.28
C PHE A 73 3.59 12.03 11.03
N ILE A 74 2.66 12.98 11.05
CA ILE A 74 2.50 13.95 9.95
C ILE A 74 3.75 14.81 9.79
N LYS A 75 4.33 15.30 10.90
CA LYS A 75 5.59 16.07 10.87
C LYS A 75 6.75 15.24 10.33
N PHE A 76 6.81 13.97 10.68
CA PHE A 76 7.80 13.04 10.12
C PHE A 76 7.67 12.93 8.60
N LEU A 77 6.45 12.70 8.08
CA LEU A 77 6.22 12.64 6.63
C LEU A 77 6.52 13.97 5.94
N GLU A 78 6.10 15.10 6.51
CA GLU A 78 6.38 16.44 5.98
C GLU A 78 7.88 16.76 5.90
N SER A 79 8.69 16.15 6.79
CA SER A 79 10.16 16.26 6.74
C SER A 79 10.83 15.47 5.61
N GLY A 80 10.03 14.79 4.77
CA GLY A 80 10.50 13.86 3.76
C GLY A 80 10.92 12.51 4.33
N SER A 81 10.26 12.09 5.42
CA SER A 81 10.51 10.80 6.10
C SER A 81 11.95 10.60 6.58
N LYS A 82 12.64 11.70 6.92
CA LYS A 82 14.01 11.64 7.43
C LYS A 82 14.02 11.22 8.89
N GLN A 83 14.63 10.08 9.17
CA GLN A 83 14.82 9.59 10.53
C GLN A 83 15.69 10.56 11.35
N THR A 84 15.28 10.83 12.59
CA THR A 84 16.06 11.62 13.55
C THR A 84 15.92 11.03 14.94
N GLU A 85 16.89 11.27 15.81
CA GLU A 85 16.84 10.83 17.22
C GLU A 85 15.58 11.34 17.94
N ALA A 86 15.08 12.51 17.57
CA ALA A 86 13.85 13.07 18.15
C ALA A 86 12.61 12.24 17.76
N PHE A 87 12.53 11.76 16.52
CA PHE A 87 11.44 10.87 16.09
C PHE A 87 11.59 9.48 16.70
N ASP A 88 12.80 8.94 16.77
CA ASP A 88 13.05 7.64 17.42
C ASP A 88 12.64 7.67 18.90
N ALA A 89 12.96 8.75 19.61
CA ALA A 89 12.52 8.93 20.99
C ALA A 89 10.99 9.05 21.11
N ALA A 90 10.35 9.78 20.18
CA ALA A 90 8.90 9.98 20.19
C ALA A 90 8.11 8.70 19.91
N PHE A 91 8.55 7.87 18.97
CA PHE A 91 7.87 6.63 18.59
C PHE A 91 8.36 5.39 19.37
N GLY A 92 9.55 5.45 19.97
CA GLY A 92 10.12 4.38 20.78
C GLY A 92 9.63 4.34 22.23
N ALA A 93 8.94 5.38 22.71
CA ALA A 93 8.35 5.40 24.04
C ALA A 93 7.23 4.36 24.19
N SER A 94 7.13 3.76 25.39
CA SER A 94 6.26 2.61 25.69
C SER A 94 4.78 2.83 25.37
N ASN A 95 4.08 1.73 25.11
CA ASN A 95 2.66 1.62 24.72
C ASN A 95 1.65 2.00 25.81
N GLU A 96 1.86 3.11 26.52
CA GLU A 96 0.85 3.68 27.42
C GLU A 96 -0.25 4.44 26.66
N ASP A 97 -0.14 4.54 25.33
CA ASP A 97 -1.15 5.16 24.49
C ASP A 97 -2.46 4.36 24.55
N THR A 98 -3.49 4.96 25.14
CA THR A 98 -4.85 4.41 25.17
C THR A 98 -5.56 4.50 23.82
N ASP A 99 -4.97 5.23 22.85
CA ASP A 99 -5.52 5.35 21.50
C ASP A 99 -5.11 4.15 20.64
N ALA A 100 -6.09 3.38 20.19
CA ALA A 100 -5.89 2.24 19.29
C ALA A 100 -5.10 2.63 18.03
N GLY A 101 -5.29 3.86 17.52
CA GLY A 101 -4.59 4.36 16.33
C GLY A 101 -3.09 4.62 16.52
N ALA A 102 -2.62 4.89 17.76
CA ALA A 102 -1.22 5.25 18.01
C ALA A 102 -0.25 4.12 17.62
N SER A 103 -0.62 2.88 17.92
CA SER A 103 0.15 1.68 17.57
C SER A 103 0.42 1.56 16.06
N LEU A 104 -0.58 1.92 15.23
CA LEU A 104 -0.44 1.91 13.76
C LEU A 104 0.60 2.93 13.30
N TYR A 105 0.54 4.16 13.79
CA TYR A 105 1.46 5.22 13.35
C TYR A 105 2.90 4.98 13.81
N LYS A 106 3.09 4.44 15.03
CA LYS A 106 4.41 3.98 15.50
C LYS A 106 4.97 2.87 14.59
N ALA A 107 4.16 1.86 14.27
CA ALA A 107 4.57 0.78 13.39
C ALA A 107 4.88 1.26 11.96
N LEU A 108 4.08 2.19 11.42
CA LEU A 108 4.34 2.81 10.11
C LEU A 108 5.66 3.59 10.10
N TYR A 109 5.96 4.35 11.16
CA TYR A 109 7.25 5.04 11.29
C TYR A 109 8.43 4.07 11.19
N PHE A 110 8.41 2.99 12.00
CA PHE A 110 9.47 1.98 11.97
C PHE A 110 9.50 1.20 10.65
N THR A 111 8.37 1.03 9.97
CA THR A 111 8.31 0.39 8.65
C THR A 111 8.97 1.26 7.58
N ILE A 112 8.69 2.56 7.57
CA ILE A 112 9.27 3.53 6.62
C ILE A 112 10.79 3.66 6.85
N THR A 113 11.24 3.61 8.11
CA THR A 113 12.66 3.62 8.47
C THR A 113 13.32 2.23 8.40
N GLN A 114 12.62 1.23 7.85
CA GLN A 114 13.11 -0.14 7.64
C GLN A 114 13.54 -0.89 8.92
N GLN A 115 13.09 -0.44 10.08
CA GLN A 115 13.30 -1.08 11.38
C GLN A 115 12.17 -2.07 11.67
N TYR A 116 12.06 -3.11 10.84
CA TYR A 116 10.89 -3.99 10.81
C TYR A 116 10.63 -4.75 12.13
N ASP A 117 11.68 -5.13 12.86
CA ASP A 117 11.51 -5.81 14.15
C ASP A 117 10.87 -4.88 15.21
N LEU A 118 11.26 -3.60 15.20
CA LEU A 118 10.62 -2.58 16.05
C LEU A 118 9.20 -2.32 15.58
N ALA A 119 8.96 -2.24 14.27
CA ALA A 119 7.61 -2.06 13.72
C ALA A 119 6.65 -3.16 14.19
N LEU A 120 7.05 -4.42 14.08
CA LEU A 120 6.26 -5.57 14.53
C LEU A 120 5.99 -5.55 16.04
N ALA A 121 6.94 -5.06 16.85
CA ALA A 121 6.78 -4.94 18.29
C ALA A 121 5.75 -3.86 18.71
N GLN A 122 5.46 -2.88 17.85
CA GLN A 122 4.46 -1.84 18.10
C GLN A 122 3.03 -2.28 17.73
N LEU A 123 2.86 -3.34 16.95
CA LEU A 123 1.55 -3.75 16.44
C LEU A 123 0.66 -4.33 17.55
N ASN A 124 -0.53 -3.75 17.70
CA ASN A 124 -1.60 -4.28 18.53
C ASN A 124 -2.61 -5.08 17.67
N PRO A 125 -2.73 -6.42 17.83
CA PRO A 125 -3.62 -7.25 17.01
C PRO A 125 -5.11 -7.02 17.27
N THR A 126 -5.51 -6.22 18.28
CA THR A 126 -6.92 -5.83 18.43
C THR A 126 -7.36 -4.77 17.41
N VAL A 127 -6.39 -4.15 16.72
CA VAL A 127 -6.62 -3.12 15.69
C VAL A 127 -6.45 -3.76 14.33
N VAL A 128 -7.49 -3.75 13.51
CA VAL A 128 -7.53 -4.48 12.23
C VAL A 128 -6.42 -4.02 11.28
N ASP A 129 -6.18 -2.71 11.20
CA ASP A 129 -5.13 -2.14 10.35
C ASP A 129 -3.72 -2.60 10.77
N ASN A 130 -3.49 -2.85 12.06
CA ASN A 130 -2.23 -3.40 12.54
C ASN A 130 -2.06 -4.86 12.10
N ILE A 131 -3.14 -5.62 12.03
CA ILE A 131 -3.10 -6.98 11.49
C ILE A 131 -2.68 -6.94 10.02
N SER A 132 -3.32 -6.09 9.22
CA SER A 132 -2.94 -5.88 7.81
C SER A 132 -1.48 -5.44 7.65
N LEU A 133 -1.01 -4.50 8.47
CA LEU A 133 0.38 -4.05 8.46
C LEU A 133 1.34 -5.18 8.88
N GLY A 134 0.97 -6.00 9.85
CA GLY A 134 1.74 -7.18 10.27
C GLY A 134 1.87 -8.22 9.16
N VAL A 135 0.81 -8.48 8.39
CA VAL A 135 0.86 -9.29 7.17
C VAL A 135 1.82 -8.66 6.17
N TYR A 136 1.66 -7.38 5.85
CA TYR A 136 2.51 -6.66 4.90
C TYR A 136 4.01 -6.74 5.26
N ILE A 137 4.38 -6.40 6.50
CA ILE A 137 5.77 -6.46 6.96
C ILE A 137 6.30 -7.89 6.89
N SER A 138 5.51 -8.88 7.29
CA SER A 138 5.92 -10.28 7.25
C SER A 138 6.15 -10.78 5.81
N LEU A 139 5.31 -10.36 4.85
CA LEU A 139 5.49 -10.65 3.43
C LEU A 139 6.74 -9.97 2.87
N LYS A 140 6.96 -8.70 3.21
CA LYS A 140 8.16 -7.94 2.82
C LYS A 140 9.45 -8.62 3.27
N LEU A 141 9.44 -9.24 4.45
CA LEU A 141 10.56 -10.00 5.01
C LEU A 141 10.65 -11.45 4.49
N GLY A 142 9.78 -11.89 3.58
CA GLY A 142 9.71 -13.27 3.10
C GLY A 142 9.25 -14.29 4.15
N LYS A 143 8.70 -13.84 5.29
CA LYS A 143 8.26 -14.68 6.42
C LYS A 143 6.80 -15.13 6.23
N LEU A 144 6.52 -15.96 5.23
CA LEU A 144 5.16 -16.40 4.89
C LEU A 144 4.40 -17.06 6.06
N LYS A 145 5.10 -17.84 6.90
CA LYS A 145 4.48 -18.45 8.09
C LYS A 145 3.98 -17.41 9.09
N ASP A 146 4.73 -16.32 9.26
CA ASP A 146 4.35 -15.25 10.18
C ASP A 146 3.25 -14.38 9.58
N ALA A 147 3.27 -14.13 8.26
CA ALA A 147 2.17 -13.49 7.56
C ALA A 147 0.85 -14.27 7.75
N SER A 148 0.89 -15.61 7.62
CA SER A 148 -0.28 -16.47 7.88
C SER A 148 -0.75 -16.39 9.35
N LYS A 149 0.16 -16.28 10.33
CA LYS A 149 -0.21 -16.10 11.73
C LYS A 149 -0.92 -14.77 11.96
N TRP A 150 -0.44 -13.69 11.35
CA TRP A 150 -1.10 -12.38 11.40
C TRP A 150 -2.48 -12.43 10.75
N LEU A 151 -2.61 -12.99 9.55
CA LEU A 151 -3.90 -13.09 8.86
C LEU A 151 -4.96 -13.84 9.69
N LYS A 152 -4.55 -14.85 10.47
CA LYS A 152 -5.45 -15.59 11.39
C LYS A 152 -5.95 -14.77 12.58
N GLN A 153 -5.32 -13.64 12.90
CA GLN A 153 -5.76 -12.74 13.97
C GLN A 153 -6.99 -11.92 13.59
N PHE A 154 -7.37 -11.86 12.30
CA PHE A 154 -8.57 -11.16 11.89
C PHE A 154 -9.80 -11.68 12.64
N PRO A 155 -10.60 -10.79 13.26
CA PRO A 155 -11.84 -11.18 13.94
C PRO A 155 -12.76 -11.96 12.99
N SER A 156 -13.43 -13.00 13.50
CA SER A 156 -14.33 -13.84 12.68
C SER A 156 -15.41 -13.03 11.95
N GLY A 157 -15.95 -12.00 12.59
CA GLY A 157 -16.96 -11.11 12.01
C GLY A 157 -16.45 -10.13 10.95
N LEU A 158 -15.15 -10.11 10.65
CA LEU A 158 -14.53 -9.27 9.62
C LEU A 158 -13.87 -10.11 8.51
N LYS A 159 -14.09 -11.42 8.45
CA LYS A 159 -13.49 -12.28 7.42
C LYS A 159 -14.11 -12.12 6.03
N ASP A 160 -15.24 -11.45 5.94
CA ASP A 160 -15.84 -11.06 4.65
C ASP A 160 -15.60 -9.56 4.36
N SER A 161 -14.78 -8.90 5.19
CA SER A 161 -14.53 -7.47 5.09
C SER A 161 -13.67 -7.12 3.90
N PHE A 162 -13.82 -5.88 3.41
CA PHE A 162 -12.96 -5.38 2.33
C PHE A 162 -11.48 -5.46 2.73
N ILE A 163 -11.14 -5.03 3.94
CA ILE A 163 -9.75 -5.05 4.44
C ILE A 163 -9.21 -6.48 4.55
N TYR A 164 -10.02 -7.44 5.00
CA TYR A 164 -9.60 -8.84 5.06
C TYR A 164 -9.35 -9.38 3.66
N ASN A 165 -10.28 -9.20 2.73
CA ASN A 165 -10.15 -9.70 1.35
C ASN A 165 -8.91 -9.11 0.67
N LEU A 166 -8.68 -7.81 0.83
CA LEU A 166 -7.47 -7.16 0.33
C LEU A 166 -6.20 -7.74 0.97
N THR A 167 -6.18 -7.89 2.30
CA THR A 167 -5.02 -8.43 3.02
C THR A 167 -4.74 -9.89 2.67
N SER A 168 -5.79 -10.70 2.52
CA SER A 168 -5.71 -12.11 2.12
C SER A 168 -5.15 -12.22 0.70
N SER A 169 -5.62 -11.37 -0.22
CA SER A 169 -5.12 -11.37 -1.60
C SER A 169 -3.63 -11.05 -1.69
N TRP A 170 -3.09 -10.16 -0.84
CA TRP A 170 -1.63 -9.95 -0.77
C TRP A 170 -0.91 -11.23 -0.36
N PHE A 171 -1.41 -11.93 0.66
CA PHE A 171 -0.81 -13.18 1.12
C PHE A 171 -0.89 -14.29 0.05
N GLU A 172 -2.00 -14.37 -0.66
CA GLU A 172 -2.24 -15.30 -1.77
C GLU A 172 -1.37 -15.01 -2.99
N LEU A 173 -1.10 -13.74 -3.34
CA LEU A 173 -0.16 -13.37 -4.41
C LEU A 173 1.29 -13.84 -4.13
N PHE A 174 1.66 -14.06 -2.88
CA PHE A 174 2.97 -14.62 -2.51
C PHE A 174 3.00 -16.16 -2.58
N GLN A 175 1.86 -16.80 -2.84
CA GLN A 175 1.74 -18.24 -3.05
C GLN A 175 1.71 -18.56 -4.56
N PHE A 176 1.47 -19.82 -4.90
CA PHE A 176 1.42 -20.33 -6.27
C PHE A 176 0.21 -21.24 -6.46
N GLY A 177 -0.16 -21.51 -7.72
CA GLY A 177 -1.26 -22.40 -8.07
C GLY A 177 -2.63 -21.77 -7.77
N ASP A 178 -3.60 -22.58 -7.34
CA ASP A 178 -5.02 -22.18 -7.21
C ASP A 178 -5.24 -20.95 -6.31
N THR A 179 -4.34 -20.68 -5.37
CA THR A 179 -4.40 -19.49 -4.50
C THR A 179 -4.21 -18.17 -5.26
N LEU A 180 -3.47 -18.19 -6.38
CA LEU A 180 -3.33 -17.02 -7.24
C LEU A 180 -4.63 -16.65 -7.94
N ASN A 181 -5.49 -17.63 -8.23
CA ASN A 181 -6.79 -17.38 -8.84
C ASN A 181 -7.72 -16.63 -7.89
N SER A 182 -7.67 -16.91 -6.58
CA SER A 182 -8.45 -16.17 -5.58
C SER A 182 -8.10 -14.68 -5.57
N SER A 183 -6.81 -14.36 -5.60
CA SER A 183 -6.35 -12.97 -5.71
C SER A 183 -6.73 -12.33 -7.04
N PHE A 184 -6.57 -13.07 -8.15
CA PHE A 184 -6.99 -12.61 -9.47
C PHE A 184 -8.47 -12.22 -9.47
N TYR A 185 -9.37 -13.09 -9.04
CA TYR A 185 -10.81 -12.81 -9.03
C TYR A 185 -11.16 -11.63 -8.11
N HIS A 186 -10.47 -11.49 -6.98
CA HIS A 186 -10.66 -10.34 -6.10
C HIS A 186 -10.33 -9.01 -6.80
N TYR A 187 -9.17 -8.93 -7.46
CA TYR A 187 -8.78 -7.70 -8.17
C TYR A 187 -9.57 -7.48 -9.46
N ASP A 188 -9.99 -8.54 -10.14
CA ASP A 188 -10.87 -8.47 -11.30
C ASP A 188 -12.24 -7.90 -10.93
N GLU A 189 -12.83 -8.35 -9.82
CA GLU A 189 -14.08 -7.82 -9.28
C GLU A 189 -13.97 -6.32 -8.94
N ILE A 190 -12.90 -5.92 -8.24
CA ILE A 190 -12.68 -4.52 -7.85
C ILE A 190 -12.45 -3.62 -9.08
N SER A 191 -11.72 -4.10 -10.08
CA SER A 191 -11.35 -3.31 -11.26
C SER A 191 -12.39 -3.32 -12.38
N SER A 192 -13.39 -4.21 -12.30
CA SER A 192 -14.51 -4.27 -13.25
C SER A 192 -15.67 -3.31 -12.93
N ASN A 193 -15.63 -2.64 -11.77
CA ASN A 193 -16.67 -1.72 -11.35
C ASN A 193 -16.16 -0.28 -11.38
N ASP A 194 -16.75 0.58 -12.21
CA ASP A 194 -16.37 1.99 -12.39
C ASP A 194 -16.26 2.78 -11.08
N SER A 195 -17.00 2.37 -10.03
CA SER A 195 -16.96 3.02 -8.70
C SER A 195 -15.79 2.58 -7.81
N THR A 196 -14.97 1.62 -8.26
CA THR A 196 -13.83 1.08 -7.53
C THR A 196 -12.58 0.93 -8.38
N THR A 197 -12.70 0.99 -9.71
CA THR A 197 -11.57 0.98 -10.64
C THR A 197 -10.65 2.17 -10.39
N THR A 198 -9.42 1.88 -10.00
CA THR A 198 -8.33 2.85 -9.84
C THR A 198 -7.05 2.30 -10.42
N LEU A 199 -6.03 3.17 -10.59
CA LEU A 199 -4.69 2.74 -10.98
C LEU A 199 -4.19 1.63 -10.07
N LYS A 200 -4.38 1.75 -8.75
CA LYS A 200 -3.99 0.72 -7.79
C LYS A 200 -4.66 -0.63 -8.06
N SER A 201 -5.98 -0.66 -8.25
CA SER A 201 -6.66 -1.94 -8.50
C SER A 201 -6.22 -2.58 -9.81
N LEU A 202 -5.96 -1.76 -10.84
CA LEU A 202 -5.48 -2.24 -12.14
C LEU A 202 -4.04 -2.75 -12.07
N VAL A 203 -3.14 -2.06 -11.34
CA VAL A 203 -1.77 -2.53 -11.07
C VAL A 203 -1.81 -3.87 -10.32
N CYS A 204 -2.65 -4.00 -9.28
CA CYS A 204 -2.79 -5.29 -8.59
C CYS A 204 -3.36 -6.40 -9.50
N LEU A 205 -4.32 -6.08 -10.37
CA LEU A 205 -4.83 -7.03 -11.37
C LEU A 205 -3.74 -7.42 -12.39
N LEU A 206 -2.90 -6.47 -12.81
CA LEU A 206 -1.77 -6.72 -13.69
C LEU A 206 -0.80 -7.71 -13.04
N VAL A 207 -0.38 -7.47 -11.79
CA VAL A 207 0.47 -8.39 -11.02
C VAL A 207 -0.14 -9.79 -10.94
N ALA A 208 -1.45 -9.89 -10.69
CA ALA A 208 -2.14 -11.18 -10.63
C ALA A 208 -2.11 -11.91 -11.98
N ASN A 209 -2.33 -11.22 -13.10
CA ASN A 209 -2.23 -11.81 -14.44
C ASN A 209 -0.80 -12.24 -14.77
N LEU A 210 0.19 -11.40 -14.48
CA LEU A 210 1.61 -11.72 -14.70
C LEU A 210 2.03 -12.97 -13.93
N LYS A 211 1.62 -13.09 -12.66
CA LYS A 211 1.91 -14.28 -11.83
C LYS A 211 1.22 -15.55 -12.34
N ASN A 212 0.05 -15.43 -12.97
CA ASN A 212 -0.64 -16.55 -13.61
C ASN A 212 -0.18 -16.81 -15.05
N LEU A 213 0.74 -16.00 -15.59
CA LEU A 213 1.22 -16.05 -16.99
C LEU A 213 0.08 -15.81 -18.01
N HIS A 214 -0.95 -15.07 -17.63
CA HIS A 214 -2.07 -14.65 -18.47
C HIS A 214 -1.68 -13.40 -19.29
N PHE A 215 -0.76 -13.55 -20.24
CA PHE A 215 -0.18 -12.41 -20.97
C PHE A 215 -1.17 -11.62 -21.85
N PRO A 216 -2.12 -12.25 -22.57
CA PRO A 216 -3.15 -11.50 -23.29
C PRO A 216 -3.98 -10.62 -22.36
N GLU A 217 -4.41 -11.18 -21.22
CA GLU A 217 -5.19 -10.48 -20.21
C GLU A 217 -4.37 -9.37 -19.53
N ALA A 218 -3.07 -9.60 -19.30
CA ALA A 218 -2.16 -8.57 -18.80
C ALA A 218 -2.06 -7.37 -19.78
N LYS A 219 -2.00 -7.62 -21.10
CA LYS A 219 -2.02 -6.56 -22.11
C LYS A 219 -3.33 -5.79 -22.09
N ASP A 220 -4.47 -6.47 -21.95
CA ASP A 220 -5.76 -5.80 -21.83
C ASP A 220 -5.83 -4.90 -20.59
N VAL A 221 -5.22 -5.31 -19.47
CA VAL A 221 -5.11 -4.48 -18.27
C VAL A 221 -4.23 -3.25 -18.51
N LEU A 222 -3.08 -3.41 -19.20
CA LEU A 222 -2.23 -2.27 -19.57
C LEU A 222 -2.97 -1.27 -20.45
N ASN A 223 -3.70 -1.73 -21.47
CA ASN A 223 -4.53 -0.86 -22.31
C ASN A 223 -5.61 -0.11 -21.50
N LYS A 224 -6.22 -0.76 -20.50
CA LYS A 224 -7.16 -0.11 -19.57
C LYS A 224 -6.49 0.95 -18.71
N ILE A 225 -5.25 0.71 -18.26
CA ILE A 225 -4.47 1.69 -17.49
C ILE A 225 -4.17 2.93 -18.33
N GLU A 226 -3.73 2.74 -19.58
CA GLU A 226 -3.49 3.84 -20.52
C GLU A 226 -4.77 4.66 -20.76
N SER A 227 -5.89 3.99 -21.03
CA SER A 227 -7.19 4.65 -21.21
C SER A 227 -7.62 5.45 -19.97
N LEU A 228 -7.41 4.89 -18.77
CA LEU A 228 -7.70 5.57 -17.51
C LEU A 228 -6.79 6.80 -17.30
N ALA A 229 -5.52 6.70 -17.68
CA ALA A 229 -4.58 7.82 -17.59
C ALA A 229 -4.99 8.98 -18.51
N GLU A 230 -5.45 8.69 -19.72
CA GLU A 230 -5.98 9.69 -20.65
C GLU A 230 -7.25 10.38 -20.11
N GLU A 231 -8.17 9.61 -19.51
CA GLU A 231 -9.42 10.14 -18.95
C GLU A 231 -9.18 11.02 -17.72
N LYS A 232 -8.33 10.57 -16.78
CA LYS A 232 -8.12 11.22 -15.48
C LYS A 232 -7.06 12.33 -15.50
N GLY A 233 -6.26 12.43 -16.55
CA GLY A 233 -5.25 13.48 -16.71
C GLY A 233 -4.31 13.60 -15.50
N GLY A 234 -4.01 14.83 -15.07
CA GLY A 234 -3.03 15.14 -14.02
C GLY A 234 -3.33 14.59 -12.61
N GLU A 235 -4.48 13.94 -12.38
CA GLU A 235 -4.71 13.16 -11.15
C GLU A 235 -3.86 11.88 -11.13
N PHE A 236 -3.56 11.31 -12.30
CA PHE A 236 -2.68 10.15 -12.46
C PHE A 236 -1.25 10.46 -11.98
N ASP A 237 -0.77 11.68 -12.22
CA ASP A 237 0.58 12.13 -11.84
C ASP A 237 0.75 12.32 -10.33
N GLN A 238 -0.34 12.45 -9.57
CA GLN A 238 -0.29 12.59 -8.11
C GLN A 238 -0.02 11.24 -7.40
N LEU A 239 -0.10 10.13 -8.13
CA LEU A 239 0.09 8.77 -7.62
C LEU A 239 1.50 8.23 -7.92
N LYS A 240 2.53 9.04 -7.62
CA LYS A 240 3.94 8.72 -7.95
C LYS A 240 4.37 7.30 -7.58
N ALA A 241 3.97 6.80 -6.40
CA ALA A 241 4.31 5.45 -5.95
C ALA A 241 3.77 4.36 -6.88
N TRP A 242 2.48 4.44 -7.25
CA TRP A 242 1.85 3.47 -8.15
C TRP A 242 2.36 3.55 -9.58
N LYS A 243 2.86 4.72 -10.00
CA LYS A 243 3.53 4.88 -11.30
C LYS A 243 4.88 4.16 -11.34
N ALA A 244 5.64 4.19 -10.24
CA ALA A 244 6.89 3.42 -10.13
C ALA A 244 6.60 1.91 -10.13
N ASP A 245 5.58 1.47 -9.39
CA ASP A 245 5.17 0.06 -9.38
C ASP A 245 4.70 -0.42 -10.77
N LEU A 246 3.89 0.40 -11.47
CA LEU A 246 3.47 0.10 -12.84
C LEU A 246 4.66 -0.08 -13.79
N LEU A 247 5.66 0.81 -13.75
CA LEU A 247 6.86 0.70 -14.59
C LEU A 247 7.62 -0.62 -14.32
N ILE A 248 7.69 -1.05 -13.06
CA ILE A 248 8.33 -2.33 -12.69
C ILE A 248 7.54 -3.51 -13.27
N ASP A 249 6.21 -3.45 -13.23
CA ASP A 249 5.34 -4.48 -13.79
C ASP A 249 5.40 -4.50 -15.32
N GLU A 250 5.49 -3.35 -15.99
CA GLU A 250 5.69 -3.24 -17.44
C GLU A 250 7.07 -3.78 -17.88
N ILE A 251 8.13 -3.51 -17.11
CA ILE A 251 9.46 -4.10 -17.33
C ILE A 251 9.35 -5.63 -17.23
N SER A 252 8.65 -6.13 -16.20
CA SER A 252 8.44 -7.56 -15.99
C SER A 252 7.65 -8.18 -17.13
N TYR A 253 6.57 -7.52 -17.57
CA TYR A 253 5.79 -7.92 -18.74
C TYR A 253 6.68 -8.02 -19.98
N ALA A 254 7.40 -6.95 -20.33
CA ALA A 254 8.28 -6.88 -21.49
C ALA A 254 9.30 -8.02 -21.55
N ILE A 255 9.93 -8.31 -20.40
CA ILE A 255 10.96 -9.36 -20.31
C ILE A 255 10.34 -10.75 -20.45
N ILE A 256 9.19 -11.01 -19.80
CA ILE A 256 8.61 -12.35 -19.72
C ILE A 256 7.80 -12.68 -20.98
N SER A 257 7.03 -11.73 -21.51
CA SER A 257 6.21 -11.94 -22.70
C SER A 257 7.03 -11.93 -24.00
N GLY A 258 8.17 -11.24 -24.00
CA GLY A 258 8.97 -11.00 -25.20
C GLY A 258 8.29 -10.06 -26.21
N ASP A 259 7.28 -9.30 -25.77
CA ASP A 259 6.56 -8.35 -26.62
C ASP A 259 7.48 -7.19 -27.04
N ALA A 260 7.67 -7.03 -28.35
CA ALA A 260 8.53 -6.01 -28.93
C ALA A 260 7.98 -4.59 -28.80
N GLU A 261 6.71 -4.42 -28.44
CA GLU A 261 6.11 -3.10 -28.18
C GLU A 261 6.66 -2.47 -26.90
N TYR A 262 7.03 -3.30 -25.90
CA TYR A 262 7.57 -2.84 -24.63
C TYR A 262 9.10 -2.97 -24.59
N ASP A 263 9.79 -1.83 -24.61
CA ASP A 263 11.25 -1.79 -24.43
C ASP A 263 11.59 -1.69 -22.94
N SER A 264 11.95 -2.83 -22.34
CA SER A 264 12.37 -2.92 -20.93
C SER A 264 13.51 -1.97 -20.56
N LYS A 265 14.44 -1.66 -21.48
CA LYS A 265 15.55 -0.73 -21.22
C LYS A 265 15.07 0.71 -21.19
N LYS A 266 14.10 1.06 -22.02
CA LYS A 266 13.48 2.39 -22.02
C LYS A 266 12.69 2.59 -20.72
N LEU A 267 11.85 1.63 -20.36
CA LEU A 267 11.06 1.64 -19.13
C LEU A 267 11.94 1.73 -17.88
N LEU A 268 13.06 1.00 -17.85
CA LEU A 268 14.03 1.09 -16.74
C LEU A 268 14.60 2.49 -16.58
N LYS A 269 14.96 3.18 -17.69
CA LYS A 269 15.44 4.57 -17.63
C LYS A 269 14.37 5.55 -17.16
N GLU A 270 13.12 5.30 -17.53
CA GLU A 270 11.97 6.09 -17.04
C GLU A 270 11.81 5.92 -15.53
N LEU A 271 11.93 4.68 -15.01
CA LEU A 271 11.92 4.40 -13.58
C LEU A 271 13.09 5.08 -12.85
N GLU A 272 14.30 5.01 -13.40
CA GLU A 272 15.49 5.70 -12.84
C GLU A 272 15.31 7.21 -12.76
N THR A 273 14.59 7.80 -13.73
CA THR A 273 14.28 9.23 -13.73
C THR A 273 13.19 9.57 -12.71
N LEU A 274 12.18 8.70 -12.57
CA LEU A 274 11.04 8.92 -11.68
C LEU A 274 11.41 8.76 -10.20
N ASP A 275 12.11 7.67 -9.86
CA ASP A 275 12.48 7.31 -8.49
C ASP A 275 13.86 6.61 -8.47
N PRO A 276 14.97 7.38 -8.49
CA PRO A 276 16.32 6.81 -8.46
C PRO A 276 16.63 5.98 -7.20
N SER A 277 15.86 6.18 -6.13
CA SER A 277 15.97 5.48 -4.85
C SER A 277 15.05 4.27 -4.75
N ASN A 278 14.35 3.90 -5.82
CA ASN A 278 13.46 2.76 -5.82
C ASN A 278 14.21 1.46 -5.47
N GLU A 279 13.60 0.62 -4.63
CA GLU A 279 14.22 -0.63 -4.17
C GLU A 279 14.59 -1.56 -5.34
N TYR A 280 13.80 -1.59 -6.42
CA TYR A 280 14.09 -2.40 -7.60
C TYR A 280 15.39 -1.96 -8.29
N ILE A 281 15.64 -0.65 -8.39
CA ILE A 281 16.87 -0.11 -8.98
C ILE A 281 18.09 -0.45 -8.12
N ILE A 282 17.95 -0.31 -6.80
CA ILE A 282 19.02 -0.64 -5.85
C ILE A 282 19.37 -2.13 -5.97
N ASP A 283 18.37 -3.01 -5.89
CA ASP A 283 18.55 -4.47 -6.00
C ASP A 283 19.16 -4.87 -7.36
N LEU A 284 18.72 -4.25 -8.46
CA LEU A 284 19.27 -4.52 -9.79
C LEU A 284 20.75 -4.12 -9.88
N LYS A 285 21.11 -2.96 -9.31
CA LYS A 285 22.50 -2.48 -9.26
C LYS A 285 23.37 -3.42 -8.44
N GLU A 286 22.93 -3.81 -7.25
CA GLU A 286 23.66 -4.74 -6.38
C GLU A 286 23.88 -6.10 -7.07
N LYS A 287 22.88 -6.62 -7.78
CA LYS A 287 22.99 -7.86 -8.56
C LYS A 287 23.96 -7.74 -9.73
N ASN A 288 23.96 -6.61 -10.44
CA ASN A 288 24.91 -6.37 -11.53
C ASN A 288 26.36 -6.29 -11.02
N GLU A 289 26.59 -5.57 -9.92
CA GLU A 289 27.92 -5.48 -9.28
C GLU A 289 28.41 -6.86 -8.80
N LEU A 290 27.52 -7.67 -8.23
CA LEU A 290 27.83 -9.05 -7.84
C LEU A 290 28.20 -9.91 -9.06
N PHE A 291 27.45 -9.80 -10.16
CA PHE A 291 27.71 -10.54 -11.39
C PHE A 291 29.06 -10.14 -12.00
N ASP A 292 29.35 -8.84 -12.11
CA ASP A 292 30.62 -8.34 -12.62
C ASP A 292 31.81 -8.83 -11.76
N GLY A 293 31.63 -8.86 -10.44
CA GLY A 293 32.61 -9.45 -9.52
C GLY A 293 32.86 -10.94 -9.77
N ILE A 294 31.82 -11.72 -10.07
CA ILE A 294 31.94 -13.13 -10.44
C ILE A 294 32.68 -13.27 -11.77
N VAL A 295 32.31 -12.49 -12.80
CA VAL A 295 32.96 -12.51 -14.11
C VAL A 295 34.44 -12.20 -13.99
N ALA A 296 34.81 -11.13 -13.27
CA ALA A 296 36.20 -10.75 -13.05
C ALA A 296 37.01 -11.85 -12.36
N LYS A 297 36.39 -12.59 -11.42
CA LYS A 297 37.03 -13.71 -10.71
C LYS A 297 37.35 -14.90 -11.61
N TYR A 298 36.51 -15.20 -12.61
CA TYR A 298 36.67 -16.36 -13.49
C TYR A 298 37.26 -16.02 -14.87
N ALA A 299 37.45 -14.74 -15.19
CA ALA A 299 38.13 -14.27 -16.39
C ALA A 299 39.67 -14.15 -16.23
N ALA A 300 40.17 -14.32 -14.99
CA ALA A 300 41.60 -14.39 -14.65
C ALA A 300 42.08 -15.84 -14.56
#